data_AF-A0A652NQR0-F1
#
_entry.id   AF-A0A652NQR0-F1
#
_cell.length_a   1.000
_cell.length_b   1.000
_cell.length_c   1.000
_cell.angle_alpha   90.00
_cell.angle_beta   90.00
_cell.angle_gamma   90.00
#
_symmetry.space_group_name_H-M   'P 1'
#
loop_
_entity.id
_entity.type
_entity.pdbx_description
1 polymer ?
#
loop_
_entity_poly.entity_id
_entity_poly.type
_entity_poly.pdbx_seq_one_letter_code
_entity_poly.pdbx_strand_id
1 'polypeptide(L)'
;MNGITFPAWQGDHYVTLAELLTRLGSFGLGLRWRVECTEKWDLTAELERRSAGDGMDALTLLSLVAPGVQLIDAEASGFAEGGMLVVTLTEVDSSFWNVKVADEHVLTELRRHYPGASAL
;
A
#
# COMPACT_ATOMS: atom_id res chain seq x y z
N MET A 1 -9.80 -12.29 -0.52
CA MET A 1 -8.82 -11.57 0.32
C MET A 1 -9.52 -11.18 1.61
N ASN A 2 -8.84 -11.33 2.74
CA ASN A 2 -9.29 -10.81 4.03
C ASN A 2 -8.62 -9.46 4.28
N GLY A 3 -9.18 -8.63 5.16
CA GLY A 3 -8.65 -7.30 5.37
C GLY A 3 -8.62 -6.82 6.82
N ILE A 4 -7.80 -5.79 7.03
CA ILE A 4 -7.75 -5.01 8.26
C ILE A 4 -7.83 -3.52 7.95
N THR A 5 -8.34 -2.76 8.90
CA THR A 5 -8.30 -1.30 8.87
C THR A 5 -7.63 -0.78 10.13
N PHE A 6 -6.87 0.29 10.01
CA PHE A 6 -6.24 0.98 11.14
C PHE A 6 -6.06 2.47 10.85
N PRO A 7 -5.97 3.31 11.90
CA PRO A 7 -5.72 4.75 11.71
C PRO A 7 -4.44 5.00 10.94
N ALA A 8 -4.50 5.88 9.93
CA ALA A 8 -3.33 6.31 9.17
C ALA A 8 -2.33 7.09 10.04
N TRP A 9 -2.81 7.67 11.14
CA TRP A 9 -1.99 8.34 12.15
C TRP A 9 -1.80 7.46 13.39
N GLN A 10 -0.54 7.24 13.75
CA GLN A 10 -0.12 6.57 14.99
C GLN A 10 0.50 7.63 15.93
N GLY A 11 -0.35 8.37 16.63
CA GLY A 11 0.07 9.56 17.38
C GLY A 11 0.35 10.73 16.43
N ASP A 12 1.58 11.23 16.40
CA ASP A 12 2.05 12.29 15.50
C ASP A 12 2.67 11.76 14.20
N HIS A 13 2.71 10.44 14.03
CA HIS A 13 3.32 9.78 12.88
C HIS A 13 2.28 9.31 11.85
N TYR A 14 2.39 9.80 10.61
CA TYR A 14 1.60 9.29 9.49
C TYR A 14 2.25 8.04 8.89
N VAL A 15 1.50 6.94 8.85
CA VAL A 15 1.90 5.70 8.21
C VAL A 15 1.84 5.89 6.70
N THR A 16 2.99 5.98 6.06
CA THR A 16 3.09 6.20 4.61
C THR A 16 2.96 4.90 3.81
N LEU A 17 2.67 5.00 2.52
CA LEU A 17 2.72 3.85 1.61
C LEU A 17 4.11 3.19 1.62
N ALA A 18 5.20 3.97 1.68
CA ALA A 18 6.55 3.45 1.82
C ALA A 18 6.74 2.58 3.07
N GLU A 19 6.17 3.00 4.20
CA GLU A 19 6.21 2.21 5.42
C GLU A 19 5.48 0.89 5.24
N LEU A 20 4.25 0.90 4.70
CA LEU A 20 3.48 -0.31 4.48
C LEU A 20 4.21 -1.29 3.55
N LEU A 21 4.76 -0.80 2.43
CA LEU A 21 5.58 -1.60 1.52
C LEU A 21 6.78 -2.23 2.24
N THR A 22 7.41 -1.49 3.14
CA THR A 22 8.52 -2.00 3.96
C THR A 22 8.04 -3.07 4.96
N ARG A 23 6.85 -2.90 5.57
CA ARG A 23 6.25 -3.89 6.49
C ARG A 23 5.80 -5.16 5.80
N LEU A 24 5.42 -5.09 4.53
CA LEU A 24 5.11 -6.29 3.74
C LEU A 24 6.36 -7.15 3.47
N GLY A 25 7.57 -6.60 3.62
CA GLY A 25 8.82 -7.36 3.53
C GLY A 25 8.95 -8.14 2.22
N SER A 26 9.40 -9.40 2.31
CA SER A 26 9.59 -10.27 1.14
C SER A 26 8.29 -10.52 0.36
N PHE A 27 7.14 -10.52 1.03
CA PHE A 27 5.85 -10.68 0.38
C PHE A 27 5.60 -9.52 -0.60
N GLY A 28 5.82 -8.28 -0.17
CA GLY A 28 5.62 -7.11 -1.03
C GLY A 28 6.68 -6.94 -2.12
N LEU A 29 7.93 -7.34 -1.84
CA LEU A 29 9.06 -7.23 -2.77
C LEU A 29 8.90 -8.08 -4.04
N GLY A 30 8.22 -9.23 -3.93
CA GLY A 30 7.99 -10.14 -5.06
C GLY A 30 6.87 -9.73 -6.01
N LEU A 31 6.18 -8.62 -5.75
CA LEU A 31 4.97 -8.23 -6.48
C LEU A 31 5.24 -7.14 -7.51
N ARG A 32 4.33 -7.07 -8.48
CA ARG A 32 4.16 -5.91 -9.37
C ARG A 32 3.07 -5.01 -8.83
N TRP A 33 3.33 -3.72 -8.79
CA TRP A 33 2.48 -2.74 -8.13
C TRP A 33 1.81 -1.82 -9.14
N ARG A 34 0.50 -1.61 -8.97
CA ARG A 34 -0.26 -0.54 -9.61
C ARG A 34 -0.74 0.45 -8.58
N VAL A 35 -0.65 1.73 -8.90
CA VAL A 35 -1.08 2.80 -8.01
C VAL A 35 -2.07 3.68 -8.76
N GLU A 36 -3.25 3.80 -8.20
CA GLU A 36 -4.32 4.66 -8.67
C GLU A 36 -4.57 5.73 -7.62
N CYS A 37 -4.60 7.00 -8.03
CA CYS A 37 -4.84 8.11 -7.11
C CYS A 37 -6.02 8.94 -7.60
N THR A 38 -6.97 9.22 -6.72
CA THR A 38 -8.11 10.06 -7.05
C THR A 38 -7.67 11.53 -7.15
N GLU A 39 -6.76 11.96 -6.27
CA GLU A 39 -6.17 13.29 -6.33
C GLU A 39 -4.99 13.36 -7.31
N LYS A 40 -5.08 14.28 -8.28
CA LYS A 40 -4.10 14.41 -9.36
C LYS A 40 -3.13 15.57 -9.12
N TRP A 41 -1.86 15.25 -9.01
CA TRP A 41 -0.71 16.15 -9.00
C TRP A 41 0.51 15.46 -9.60
N ASP A 42 1.64 16.17 -9.75
CA ASP A 42 2.79 15.68 -10.54
C ASP A 42 3.27 14.28 -10.12
N LEU A 43 3.33 13.98 -8.82
CA LEU A 43 3.74 12.67 -8.33
C LEU A 43 2.71 11.59 -8.66
N THR A 44 1.42 11.86 -8.51
CA THR A 44 0.39 10.85 -8.76
C THR A 44 0.24 10.54 -10.24
N ALA A 45 0.43 11.55 -11.11
CA ALA A 45 0.56 11.34 -12.55
C ALA A 45 1.76 10.46 -12.90
N GLU A 46 2.91 10.64 -12.23
CA GLU A 46 4.08 9.80 -12.43
C GLU A 46 3.85 8.36 -11.94
N LEU A 47 3.20 8.18 -10.80
CA LEU A 47 2.85 6.86 -10.23
C LEU A 47 1.91 6.07 -11.16
N GLU A 48 0.84 6.70 -11.64
CA GLU A 48 -0.09 6.10 -12.61
C GLU A 48 0.65 5.71 -13.90
N ARG A 49 1.45 6.63 -14.44
CA ARG A 49 2.20 6.41 -15.69
C ARG A 49 3.22 5.27 -15.57
N ARG A 50 3.95 5.19 -14.46
CA ARG A 50 4.97 4.17 -14.21
C ARG A 50 4.38 2.80 -13.93
N SER A 51 3.14 2.75 -13.42
CA SER A 51 2.46 1.49 -13.14
C SER A 51 1.52 1.01 -14.25
N ALA A 52 1.40 1.76 -15.34
CA ALA A 52 0.64 1.34 -16.51
C ALA A 52 1.15 -0.03 -17.06
N GLY A 53 0.24 -0.83 -17.62
CA GLY A 53 0.57 -2.17 -18.08
C GLY A 53 0.77 -3.14 -16.92
N ASP A 54 1.91 -3.82 -16.86
CA ASP A 54 2.16 -4.90 -15.88
C ASP A 54 2.53 -4.40 -14.46
N GLY A 55 2.31 -3.11 -14.15
CA GLY A 55 2.74 -2.52 -12.89
C GLY A 55 4.25 -2.24 -12.83
N MET A 56 4.72 -1.72 -11.70
CA MET A 56 6.14 -1.47 -11.41
C MET A 56 6.65 -2.39 -10.30
N ASP A 57 7.97 -2.60 -10.18
CA ASP A 57 8.52 -3.35 -9.05
C ASP A 57 8.47 -2.53 -7.75
N ALA A 58 8.53 -3.23 -6.61
CA ALA A 58 8.46 -2.62 -5.29
C ALA A 58 9.57 -1.59 -5.02
N LEU A 59 10.78 -1.77 -5.57
CA LEU A 59 11.88 -0.83 -5.37
C LEU A 59 11.66 0.46 -6.16
N THR A 60 11.19 0.35 -7.41
CA THR A 60 10.75 1.50 -8.20
C THR A 60 9.64 2.25 -7.47
N LEU A 61 8.63 1.55 -6.94
CA LEU A 61 7.56 2.19 -6.17
C LEU A 61 8.12 2.91 -4.94
N LEU A 62 8.94 2.24 -4.12
CA LEU A 62 9.59 2.82 -2.95
C LEU A 62 10.43 4.07 -3.28
N SER A 63 11.08 4.09 -4.46
CA SER A 63 11.85 5.25 -4.90
C SER A 63 11.00 6.49 -5.21
N LEU A 64 9.73 6.27 -5.56
CA LEU A 64 8.77 7.35 -5.86
C LEU A 64 8.04 7.82 -4.60
N VAL A 65 7.71 6.91 -3.69
CA VAL A 65 6.93 7.21 -2.47
C VAL A 65 7.84 7.44 -1.27
N ALA A 66 8.83 8.32 -1.44
CA ALA A 66 9.88 8.61 -0.44
C ALA A 66 9.33 8.71 1.00
N PRO A 67 10.12 8.33 2.03
CA PRO A 67 9.68 8.41 3.42
C PRO A 67 9.22 9.84 3.77
N GLY A 68 7.92 10.01 4.01
CA GLY A 68 7.30 11.32 4.26
C GLY A 68 6.29 11.75 3.20
N VAL A 69 6.17 11.06 2.07
CA VAL A 69 5.09 11.28 1.12
C VAL A 69 3.78 10.74 1.70
N GLN A 70 2.86 11.65 1.96
CA GLN A 70 1.46 11.34 2.22
C GLN A 70 0.74 11.24 0.88
N LEU A 71 0.09 10.10 0.65
CA LEU A 71 -0.88 9.96 -0.42
C LEU A 71 -2.26 10.20 0.17
N ILE A 72 -3.18 10.73 -0.63
CA ILE A 72 -4.57 10.96 -0.25
C ILE A 72 -5.45 10.30 -1.30
N ASP A 73 -6.43 9.53 -0.86
CA ASP A 73 -7.40 8.83 -1.71
C ASP A 73 -6.73 7.99 -2.82
N ALA A 74 -5.75 7.20 -2.38
CA ALA A 74 -4.91 6.38 -3.25
C ALA A 74 -5.08 4.89 -2.95
N GLU A 75 -5.01 4.08 -4.00
CA GLU A 75 -4.96 2.63 -3.90
C GLU A 75 -3.67 2.10 -4.52
N ALA A 76 -2.90 1.33 -3.75
CA ALA A 76 -1.77 0.56 -4.24
C ALA A 76 -2.13 -0.94 -4.25
N SER A 77 -2.22 -1.52 -5.44
CA SER A 77 -2.58 -2.91 -5.68
C SER A 77 -1.36 -3.72 -6.12
N GLY A 78 -1.07 -4.81 -5.43
CA GLY A 78 0.06 -5.70 -5.67
C GLY A 78 -0.37 -7.02 -6.31
N PHE A 79 0.29 -7.37 -7.41
CA PHE A 79 -0.02 -8.50 -8.26
C PHE A 79 1.13 -9.51 -8.26
N ALA A 80 0.80 -10.78 -8.06
CA ALA A 80 1.72 -11.90 -8.24
C ALA A 80 1.90 -12.24 -9.74
N GLU A 81 2.78 -13.21 -10.03
CA GLU A 81 2.99 -13.73 -11.38
C GLU A 81 1.66 -14.15 -12.04
N GLY A 82 1.50 -13.86 -13.33
CA GLY A 82 0.24 -14.08 -14.05
C GLY A 82 -0.85 -13.04 -13.78
N GLY A 83 -0.55 -11.95 -13.06
CA GLY A 83 -1.47 -10.82 -12.86
C GLY A 83 -2.53 -11.07 -11.78
N MET A 84 -2.28 -12.01 -10.87
CA MET A 84 -3.20 -12.29 -9.76
C MET A 84 -3.08 -11.21 -8.69
N LEU A 85 -4.16 -10.49 -8.40
CA LEU A 85 -4.21 -9.53 -7.29
C LEU A 85 -4.11 -10.27 -5.95
N VAL A 86 -3.10 -9.94 -5.14
CA VAL A 86 -2.85 -10.58 -3.84
C VAL A 86 -2.78 -9.61 -2.67
N VAL A 87 -2.68 -8.31 -2.93
CA VAL A 87 -2.74 -7.26 -1.91
C VAL A 87 -3.32 -5.97 -2.47
N THR A 88 -4.07 -5.27 -1.63
CA THR A 88 -4.55 -3.91 -1.88
C THR A 88 -4.31 -3.08 -0.61
N LEU A 89 -3.68 -1.92 -0.78
CA LEU A 89 -3.46 -0.91 0.26
C LEU A 89 -4.25 0.33 -0.16
N THR A 90 -5.33 0.64 0.54
CA THR A 90 -6.18 1.80 0.24
C THR A 90 -6.03 2.84 1.34
N GLU A 91 -5.63 4.02 0.94
CA GLU A 91 -5.60 5.24 1.75
C GLU A 91 -7.00 5.88 1.70
N VAL A 92 -7.54 6.23 2.86
CA VAL A 92 -8.90 6.80 2.97
C VAL A 92 -8.83 8.16 3.66
N ASP A 93 -8.90 9.23 2.86
CA ASP A 93 -8.99 10.63 3.30
C ASP A 93 -8.06 10.95 4.49
N SER A 94 -6.79 10.52 4.42
CA SER A 94 -5.79 10.75 5.48
C SER A 94 -6.13 10.18 6.86
N SER A 95 -7.18 9.37 6.97
CA SER A 95 -7.76 8.94 8.24
C SER A 95 -7.43 7.48 8.53
N PHE A 96 -7.50 6.62 7.52
CA PHE A 96 -7.31 5.18 7.68
C PHE A 96 -6.54 4.57 6.52
N TRP A 97 -5.86 3.48 6.83
CA TRP A 97 -5.44 2.50 5.84
C TRP A 97 -6.34 1.29 5.90
N ASN A 98 -6.83 0.89 4.74
CA ASN A 98 -7.49 -0.40 4.52
C ASN A 98 -6.52 -1.32 3.79
N VAL A 99 -6.18 -2.43 4.42
CA VAL A 99 -5.26 -3.42 3.84
C VAL A 99 -6.01 -4.72 3.62
N LYS A 100 -6.06 -5.18 2.37
CA LYS A 100 -6.61 -6.49 2.00
C LYS A 100 -5.50 -7.33 1.42
N VAL A 101 -5.37 -8.58 1.85
CA VAL A 101 -4.36 -9.52 1.33
C VAL A 101 -4.96 -10.91 1.14
N ALA A 102 -4.37 -11.69 0.24
CA ALA A 102 -4.72 -13.09 0.03
C ALA A 102 -4.16 -14.01 1.14
N ASP A 103 -3.02 -13.65 1.75
CA ASP A 103 -2.35 -14.43 2.79
C ASP A 103 -2.63 -13.87 4.19
N GLU A 104 -3.31 -14.64 5.05
CA GLU A 104 -3.65 -14.23 6.42
C GLU A 104 -2.43 -14.06 7.34
N HIS A 105 -1.31 -14.70 7.02
CA HIS A 105 -0.08 -14.54 7.80
C HIS A 105 0.42 -13.10 7.70
N VAL A 106 0.31 -12.48 6.51
CA VAL A 106 0.66 -11.07 6.28
C VAL A 106 -0.21 -10.14 7.15
N LEU A 107 -1.52 -10.39 7.27
CA LEU A 107 -2.38 -9.61 8.17
C LEU A 107 -1.97 -9.76 9.64
N THR A 108 -1.59 -10.97 10.03
CA THR A 108 -1.16 -11.25 11.40
C THR A 108 0.10 -10.45 11.76
N GLU A 109 1.07 -10.39 10.85
CA GLU A 109 2.28 -9.58 11.03
C GLU A 109 1.96 -8.07 11.03
N LEU A 110 1.10 -7.59 10.12
CA LEU A 110 0.70 -6.18 10.11
C LEU A 110 0.00 -5.76 11.41
N ARG A 111 -0.86 -6.60 11.99
CA ARG A 111 -1.52 -6.32 13.29
C ARG A 111 -0.52 -6.17 14.45
N ARG A 112 0.66 -6.80 14.37
CA ARG A 112 1.72 -6.61 15.39
C ARG A 112 2.35 -5.24 15.30
N HIS A 113 2.42 -4.66 14.10
CA HIS A 113 2.92 -3.31 13.89
C HIS A 113 1.85 -2.22 14.12
N TYR A 114 0.58 -2.55 13.89
CA TYR A 114 -0.55 -1.65 14.04
C TYR A 114 -1.57 -2.23 15.03
N PRO A 115 -1.34 -2.12 16.35
CA PRO A 115 -2.16 -2.77 17.37
C PRO A 115 -3.60 -2.24 17.44
N GLY A 116 -3.89 -1.07 16.87
CA GLY A 116 -5.25 -0.54 16.70
C GLY A 116 -6.03 -1.15 15.53
N ALA A 117 -5.45 -2.11 14.79
CA ALA A 117 -6.08 -2.68 13.61
C ALA A 117 -7.27 -3.59 13.95
N SER A 118 -8.39 -3.37 13.27
CA SER A 118 -9.59 -4.21 13.32
C SER A 118 -9.80 -4.93 11.99
N ALA A 119 -10.66 -5.95 11.97
CA ALA A 119 -11.05 -6.61 10.72
C ALA A 119 -11.92 -5.67 9.86
N LEU A 120 -11.73 -5.74 8.53
CA LEU A 120 -12.59 -5.10 7.52
C LEU A 120 -13.78 -5.98 7.14
#